data_AF-A0A7S1ITN0-F1
#
_entry.id   AF-A0A7S1ITN0-F1
#
_cell.length_a   1.000
_cell.length_b   1.000
_cell.length_c   1.000
_cell.angle_alpha   90.00
_cell.angle_beta   90.00
_cell.angle_gamma   90.00
#
_symmetry.space_group_name_H-M   'P 1'
#
loop_
_entity.id
_entity.type
_entity.pdbx_description
1 polymer ?
#
loop_
_entity_poly.entity_id
_entity_poly.type
_entity_poly.pdbx_seq_one_letter_code
_entity_poly.pdbx_strand_id
1 'polypeptide(L)'
;NVSMRSRTYLEWESTAWVVSTILDQLDTCSLEALGTIFNAVVTGRLCTSVDRLLVMSPTDGSLVAVYFTILSSFTPLFRVTAKSSDRLQSLMNKVFLFMLYKKDGETMSVCEDTKAARKKAHSTFIRMATKMSDLLLPYLQEIMNKAGQLMANGVLMDMEISFLFEAMTAISNRLTVADQTTFCETLLGPAVLPWSQEMVK
;
A
#
# COMPACT_ATOMS: atom_id res chain seq x y z
N ASN A 1 2.82 -23.40 5.68
CA ASN A 1 2.04 -23.37 4.43
C ASN A 1 0.58 -23.67 4.74
N VAL A 2 -0.21 -22.62 4.78
CA VAL A 2 -1.65 -22.62 4.99
C VAL A 2 -2.30 -22.83 3.63
N SER A 3 -3.03 -23.93 3.46
CA SER A 3 -3.77 -24.19 2.22
C SER A 3 -4.92 -23.19 2.07
N MET A 4 -5.25 -22.79 0.83
CA MET A 4 -6.45 -21.99 0.52
C MET A 4 -7.75 -22.67 0.96
N ARG A 5 -7.73 -23.99 1.19
CA ARG A 5 -8.87 -24.76 1.72
C ARG A 5 -8.83 -24.93 3.24
N SER A 6 -7.79 -24.42 3.90
CA SER A 6 -7.69 -24.52 5.35
C SER A 6 -8.71 -23.60 6.01
N ARG A 7 -9.18 -24.03 7.20
CA ARG A 7 -10.09 -23.23 8.02
C ARG A 7 -9.52 -21.84 8.31
N THR A 8 -8.22 -21.75 8.64
CA THR A 8 -7.55 -20.48 8.93
C THR A 8 -7.61 -19.51 7.76
N TYR A 9 -7.33 -19.97 6.53
CA TYR A 9 -7.43 -19.12 5.35
C TYR A 9 -8.87 -18.63 5.13
N LEU A 10 -9.86 -19.54 5.20
CA LEU A 10 -11.27 -19.20 4.99
C LEU A 10 -11.80 -18.21 6.04
N GLU A 11 -11.37 -18.33 7.31
CA GLU A 11 -11.72 -17.39 8.36
C GLU A 11 -11.15 -15.99 8.09
N TRP A 12 -9.89 -15.92 7.64
CA TRP A 12 -9.25 -14.66 7.24
C TRP A 12 -9.93 -14.03 6.03
N GLU A 13 -10.20 -14.82 5.00
CA GLU A 13 -10.83 -14.36 3.76
C GLU A 13 -12.26 -13.85 4.02
N SER A 14 -13.03 -14.58 4.80
CA SER A 14 -14.38 -14.16 5.23
C SER A 14 -14.32 -12.87 6.03
N THR A 15 -13.35 -12.74 6.94
CA THR A 15 -13.14 -11.51 7.71
C THR A 15 -12.79 -10.34 6.80
N ALA A 16 -11.89 -10.55 5.83
CA ALA A 16 -11.52 -9.51 4.86
C ALA A 16 -12.70 -9.05 4.01
N TRP A 17 -13.55 -9.98 3.59
CA TRP A 17 -14.75 -9.67 2.84
C TRP A 17 -15.76 -8.86 3.67
N VAL A 18 -16.02 -9.27 4.91
CA VAL A 18 -16.93 -8.54 5.81
C VAL A 18 -16.39 -7.13 6.11
N VAL A 19 -15.11 -7.03 6.46
CA VAL A 19 -14.47 -5.75 6.80
C VAL A 19 -14.44 -4.80 5.60
N SER A 20 -14.05 -5.27 4.41
CA SER A 20 -14.09 -4.43 3.20
C SER A 20 -15.50 -3.96 2.89
N THR A 21 -16.49 -4.86 2.91
CA THR A 21 -17.89 -4.51 2.63
C THR A 21 -18.42 -3.45 3.60
N ILE A 22 -18.15 -3.60 4.91
CA ILE A 22 -18.62 -2.64 5.91
C ILE A 22 -17.88 -1.31 5.77
N LEU A 23 -16.55 -1.32 5.69
CA LEU A 23 -15.76 -0.09 5.70
C LEU A 23 -15.83 0.69 4.38
N ASP A 24 -15.95 0.01 3.23
CA ASP A 24 -16.15 0.69 1.95
C ASP A 24 -17.52 1.40 1.91
N GLN A 25 -18.55 0.85 2.56
CA GLN A 25 -19.84 1.54 2.72
C GLN A 25 -19.77 2.75 3.66
N LEU A 26 -18.82 2.78 4.61
CA LEU A 26 -18.58 3.95 5.45
C LEU A 26 -17.90 5.09 4.67
N ASP A 27 -17.16 4.80 3.61
CA ASP A 27 -16.57 5.80 2.71
C ASP A 27 -17.69 6.63 2.01
N THR A 28 -18.87 6.04 1.77
CA THR A 28 -20.04 6.70 1.17
C THR A 28 -20.95 7.45 2.15
N CYS A 29 -21.01 7.04 3.41
CA CYS A 29 -21.77 7.72 4.45
C CYS A 29 -20.80 8.54 5.28
N SER A 30 -20.57 9.81 4.90
CA SER A 30 -19.53 10.69 5.46
C SER A 30 -19.18 10.33 6.91
N LEU A 31 -17.99 9.75 7.10
CA LEU A 31 -17.42 9.48 8.42
C LEU A 31 -17.45 10.72 9.33
N GLU A 32 -17.48 11.91 8.73
CA GLU A 32 -17.74 13.20 9.40
C GLU A 32 -19.16 13.31 9.99
N ALA A 33 -20.22 12.96 9.26
CA ALA A 33 -21.59 12.91 9.81
C ALA A 33 -21.77 11.81 10.87
N LEU A 34 -21.03 10.71 10.72
CA LEU A 34 -20.92 9.67 11.75
C LEU A 34 -20.15 10.15 12.98
N GLY A 35 -19.31 11.19 12.87
CA GLY A 35 -18.53 11.77 13.97
C GLY A 35 -19.36 12.25 15.18
N THR A 36 -20.66 12.48 14.99
CA THR A 36 -21.58 12.90 16.07
C THR A 36 -22.29 11.75 16.80
N ILE A 37 -22.41 10.55 16.19
CA ILE A 37 -23.23 9.44 16.74
C ILE A 37 -22.44 8.12 16.83
N PHE A 38 -21.49 7.89 15.92
CA PHE A 38 -20.61 6.71 15.87
C PHE A 38 -19.35 6.89 16.75
N ASN A 39 -19.63 7.27 17.99
CA ASN A 39 -18.90 7.06 19.24
C ASN A 39 -17.35 6.89 19.18
N ALA A 40 -16.65 7.69 19.99
CA ALA A 40 -15.23 7.51 20.32
C ALA A 40 -14.88 6.06 20.68
N VAL A 41 -15.83 5.29 21.23
CA VAL A 41 -15.68 3.85 21.50
C VAL A 41 -15.53 3.00 20.22
N VAL A 42 -16.36 3.21 19.19
CA VAL A 42 -16.27 2.44 17.94
C VAL A 42 -15.00 2.84 17.19
N THR A 43 -14.74 4.14 17.07
CA THR A 43 -13.51 4.66 16.48
C THR A 43 -12.28 4.14 17.22
N GLY A 44 -12.29 4.13 18.57
CA GLY A 44 -11.20 3.60 19.39
C GLY A 44 -10.98 2.10 19.19
N ARG A 45 -12.05 1.30 19.05
CA ARG A 45 -11.95 -0.13 18.74
C ARG A 45 -11.40 -0.36 17.34
N LEU A 46 -11.86 0.39 16.34
CA LEU A 46 -11.34 0.29 14.97
C LEU A 46 -9.86 0.71 14.91
N CYS A 47 -9.47 1.78 15.63
CA CYS A 47 -8.06 2.16 15.77
C CYS A 47 -7.23 1.05 16.42
N THR A 48 -7.74 0.44 17.49
CA THR A 48 -7.09 -0.71 18.14
C THR A 48 -6.91 -1.88 17.17
N SER A 49 -7.90 -2.14 16.31
CA SER A 49 -7.79 -3.16 15.26
C SER A 49 -6.73 -2.81 14.24
N VAL A 50 -6.65 -1.56 13.80
CA VAL A 50 -5.57 -1.08 12.91
C VAL A 50 -4.22 -1.23 13.59
N ASP A 51 -4.07 -0.81 14.84
CA ASP A 51 -2.82 -0.89 15.59
C ASP A 51 -2.36 -2.36 15.70
N ARG A 52 -3.28 -3.29 15.94
CA ARG A 52 -3.00 -4.73 15.92
C ARG A 52 -2.55 -5.20 14.54
N LEU A 53 -3.26 -4.82 13.47
CA LEU A 53 -2.88 -5.17 12.10
C LEU A 53 -1.49 -4.63 11.75
N LEU A 54 -1.14 -3.42 12.16
CA LEU A 54 0.16 -2.81 11.90
C LEU A 54 1.31 -3.51 12.65
N VAL A 55 1.02 -4.18 13.77
CA VAL A 55 2.01 -5.01 14.48
C VAL A 55 2.09 -6.42 13.90
N MET A 56 0.98 -6.98 13.41
CA MET A 56 0.94 -8.33 12.82
C MET A 56 1.86 -8.48 11.60
N SER A 57 2.57 -9.60 11.52
CA SER A 57 3.45 -9.92 10.38
C SER A 57 3.18 -11.36 9.90
N PRO A 58 2.13 -11.59 9.08
CA PRO A 58 1.86 -12.92 8.52
C PRO A 58 3.08 -13.42 7.72
N THR A 59 3.51 -14.64 8.02
CA THR A 59 4.64 -15.30 7.34
C THR A 59 4.21 -16.14 6.15
N ASP A 60 2.92 -16.45 6.02
CA ASP A 60 2.37 -17.23 4.92
C ASP A 60 1.88 -16.32 3.79
N GLY A 61 2.41 -16.51 2.57
CA GLY A 61 2.11 -15.65 1.41
C GLY A 61 0.62 -15.57 1.06
N SER A 62 -0.14 -16.65 1.26
CA SER A 62 -1.59 -16.65 1.03
C SER A 62 -2.31 -15.72 2.01
N LEU A 63 -1.85 -15.70 3.27
CA LEU A 63 -2.41 -14.81 4.30
C LEU A 63 -1.96 -13.36 4.13
N VAL A 64 -0.76 -13.11 3.59
CA VAL A 64 -0.29 -11.76 3.28
C VAL A 64 -1.24 -11.06 2.30
N ALA A 65 -1.74 -11.76 1.28
CA ALA A 65 -2.66 -11.17 0.32
C ALA A 65 -4.00 -10.76 0.95
N VAL A 66 -4.52 -11.61 1.85
CA VAL A 66 -5.76 -11.34 2.60
C VAL A 66 -5.54 -10.20 3.61
N TYR A 67 -4.40 -10.21 4.30
CA TYR A 67 -3.97 -9.14 5.21
C TYR A 67 -3.99 -7.76 4.54
N PHE A 68 -3.42 -7.64 3.34
CA PHE A 68 -3.45 -6.37 2.60
C PHE A 68 -4.83 -5.95 2.14
N THR A 69 -5.74 -6.91 1.92
CA THR A 69 -7.14 -6.60 1.62
C THR A 69 -7.78 -5.94 2.84
N ILE A 70 -7.63 -6.54 4.03
CA ILE A 70 -8.12 -5.98 5.30
C ILE A 70 -7.53 -4.59 5.55
N LEU A 71 -6.20 -4.48 5.47
CA LEU A 71 -5.48 -3.23 5.76
C LEU A 71 -5.94 -2.09 4.83
N SER A 72 -6.18 -2.39 3.55
CA SER A 72 -6.68 -1.41 2.59
C SER A 72 -8.08 -0.90 2.90
N SER A 73 -8.94 -1.74 3.48
CA SER A 73 -10.29 -1.36 3.88
C SER A 73 -10.32 -0.30 4.98
N PHE A 74 -9.24 -0.18 5.76
CA PHE A 74 -9.11 0.84 6.80
C PHE A 74 -8.63 2.21 6.29
N THR A 75 -8.40 2.37 4.98
CA THR A 75 -8.00 3.67 4.38
C THR A 75 -8.88 4.85 4.83
N PRO A 76 -10.23 4.74 4.89
CA PRO A 76 -11.07 5.84 5.37
C PRO A 76 -10.80 6.23 6.83
N LEU A 77 -10.44 5.27 7.68
CA LEU A 77 -10.11 5.53 9.07
C LEU A 77 -8.80 6.32 9.21
N PHE A 78 -7.80 6.07 8.35
CA PHE A 78 -6.59 6.87 8.32
C PHE A 78 -6.91 8.34 7.99
N ARG A 79 -7.90 8.64 7.14
CA ARG A 79 -8.35 10.02 6.88
C ARG A 79 -8.89 10.74 8.12
N VAL A 80 -9.68 10.05 8.94
CA VAL A 80 -10.26 10.62 10.16
C VAL A 80 -9.24 10.72 11.29
N THR A 81 -8.28 9.80 11.33
CA THR A 81 -7.34 9.63 12.45
C THR A 81 -5.91 10.11 12.14
N ALA A 82 -5.66 10.60 10.92
CA ALA A 82 -4.35 11.04 10.41
C ALA A 82 -3.68 12.15 11.23
N LYS A 83 -4.38 12.75 12.20
CA LYS A 83 -3.75 13.61 13.21
C LYS A 83 -2.64 12.89 14.00
N SER A 84 -2.60 11.55 14.03
CA SER A 84 -1.44 10.79 14.52
C SER A 84 -0.52 10.39 13.36
N SER A 85 0.55 11.15 13.13
CA SER A 85 1.61 10.86 12.14
C SER A 85 2.16 9.43 12.23
N ASP A 86 2.17 8.86 13.42
CA ASP A 86 2.82 7.59 13.73
C ASP A 86 2.14 6.39 13.06
N ARG A 87 0.82 6.41 12.92
CA ARG A 87 0.06 5.33 12.27
C ARG A 87 0.29 5.29 10.77
N LEU A 88 0.32 6.46 10.13
CA LEU A 88 0.56 6.55 8.69
C LEU A 88 2.00 6.13 8.38
N GLN A 89 2.98 6.55 9.18
CA GLN A 89 4.36 6.08 9.03
C GLN A 89 4.47 4.57 9.23
N SER A 90 3.80 4.03 10.25
CA SER A 90 3.78 2.58 10.52
C SER A 90 3.16 1.80 9.37
N LEU A 91 2.06 2.31 8.80
CA LEU A 91 1.43 1.76 7.60
C LEU A 91 2.40 1.74 6.41
N MET A 92 3.07 2.86 6.15
CA MET A 92 4.04 2.98 5.06
C MET A 92 5.20 1.99 5.22
N ASN A 93 5.79 1.92 6.42
CA ASN A 93 6.83 0.95 6.73
C ASN A 93 6.35 -0.49 6.52
N LYS A 94 5.11 -0.79 6.89
CA LYS A 94 4.50 -2.12 6.71
C LYS A 94 4.31 -2.47 5.24
N VAL A 95 3.76 -1.55 4.45
CA VAL A 95 3.57 -1.73 3.00
C VAL A 95 4.91 -2.02 2.32
N PHE A 96 5.92 -1.19 2.56
CA PHE A 96 7.26 -1.37 1.97
C PHE A 96 7.92 -2.68 2.42
N LEU A 97 7.75 -3.09 3.69
CA LEU A 97 8.25 -4.37 4.18
C LEU A 97 7.70 -5.54 3.35
N PHE A 98 6.40 -5.55 3.06
CA PHE A 98 5.78 -6.64 2.31
C PHE A 98 5.89 -6.51 0.78
N MET A 99 6.20 -5.33 0.25
CA MET A 99 6.65 -5.20 -1.14
C MET A 99 7.95 -5.97 -1.39
N LEU A 100 8.71 -6.26 -0.33
CA LEU A 100 9.90 -7.10 -0.32
C LEU A 100 9.66 -8.44 0.38
N TYR A 101 8.38 -8.84 0.54
CA TYR A 101 8.04 -10.10 1.17
C TYR A 101 8.79 -11.23 0.48
N LYS A 102 9.32 -12.13 1.31
CA LYS A 102 10.03 -13.32 0.88
C LYS A 102 9.61 -14.46 1.79
N LYS A 103 9.26 -15.59 1.20
CA LYS A 103 8.85 -16.77 1.96
C LYS A 103 10.08 -17.40 2.60
N ASP A 104 9.93 -17.88 3.83
CA ASP A 104 11.02 -18.54 4.55
C ASP A 104 11.59 -19.71 3.73
N GLY A 105 12.91 -19.75 3.60
CA GLY A 105 13.63 -20.77 2.83
C GLY A 105 13.82 -20.47 1.34
N GLU A 106 13.32 -19.36 0.81
CA GLU A 106 13.64 -18.94 -0.56
C GLU A 106 15.07 -18.42 -0.67
N THR A 107 15.88 -18.95 -1.59
CA THR A 107 17.29 -18.53 -1.74
C THR A 107 17.62 -18.01 -3.13
N MET A 108 17.06 -18.57 -4.21
CA MET A 108 17.45 -18.19 -5.59
C MET A 108 16.31 -17.74 -6.51
N SER A 109 15.10 -18.31 -6.39
CA SER A 109 13.95 -17.94 -7.22
C SER A 109 12.75 -17.61 -6.34
N VAL A 110 12.13 -16.47 -6.59
CA VAL A 110 10.89 -16.05 -5.94
C VAL A 110 9.75 -16.98 -6.41
N CYS A 111 9.13 -17.70 -5.49
CA CYS A 111 8.01 -18.58 -5.79
C CYS A 111 6.74 -17.78 -6.12
N GLU A 112 5.76 -18.44 -6.73
CA GLU A 112 4.52 -17.80 -7.15
C GLU A 112 3.74 -17.20 -5.97
N ASP A 113 3.76 -17.83 -4.79
CA ASP A 113 3.12 -17.26 -3.58
C ASP A 113 3.77 -15.92 -3.20
N THR A 114 5.09 -15.85 -3.26
CA THR A 114 5.84 -14.63 -2.95
C THR A 114 5.56 -13.55 -3.99
N LYS A 115 5.57 -13.88 -5.29
CA LYS A 115 5.20 -12.92 -6.34
C LYS A 115 3.77 -12.40 -6.16
N ALA A 116 2.82 -13.28 -5.85
CA ALA A 116 1.42 -12.92 -5.63
C ALA A 116 1.27 -12.00 -4.40
N ALA A 117 1.95 -12.31 -3.30
CA ALA A 117 1.97 -11.50 -2.08
C ALA A 117 2.57 -10.10 -2.35
N ARG A 118 3.74 -10.03 -2.99
CA ARG A 118 4.38 -8.76 -3.35
C ARG A 118 3.51 -7.95 -4.30
N LYS A 119 2.94 -8.57 -5.35
CA LYS A 119 2.01 -7.91 -6.27
C LYS A 119 0.82 -7.32 -5.52
N LYS A 120 0.23 -8.06 -4.59
CA LYS A 120 -0.90 -7.57 -3.79
C LYS A 120 -0.51 -6.39 -2.90
N ALA A 121 0.68 -6.41 -2.28
CA ALA A 121 1.19 -5.28 -1.51
C ALA A 121 1.33 -4.02 -2.38
N HIS A 122 1.90 -4.14 -3.58
CA HIS A 122 2.01 -3.04 -4.55
C HIS A 122 0.64 -2.51 -4.99
N SER A 123 -0.28 -3.38 -5.41
CA SER A 123 -1.64 -2.96 -5.81
C SER A 123 -2.42 -2.31 -4.67
N THR A 124 -2.23 -2.76 -3.43
CA THR A 124 -2.81 -2.11 -2.26
C THR A 124 -2.20 -0.73 -2.03
N PHE A 125 -0.88 -0.58 -2.20
CA PHE A 125 -0.24 0.73 -2.09
C PHE A 125 -0.74 1.72 -3.13
N ILE A 126 -0.91 1.30 -4.39
CA ILE A 126 -1.49 2.15 -5.45
C ILE A 126 -2.90 2.63 -5.05
N ARG A 127 -3.74 1.72 -4.54
CA ARG A 127 -5.09 2.06 -4.09
C ARG A 127 -5.07 3.07 -2.95
N MET A 128 -4.17 2.86 -1.98
CA MET A 128 -3.93 3.78 -0.86
C MET A 128 -3.44 5.14 -1.37
N ALA A 129 -2.42 5.17 -2.21
CA ALA A 129 -1.91 6.36 -2.89
C ALA A 129 -3.02 7.15 -3.59
N THR A 130 -3.92 6.47 -4.29
CA THR A 130 -5.07 7.09 -4.96
C THR A 130 -6.08 7.66 -3.94
N LYS A 131 -6.50 6.83 -2.98
CA LYS A 131 -7.56 7.16 -2.02
C LYS A 131 -7.14 8.17 -0.95
N MET A 132 -5.86 8.31 -0.62
CA MET A 132 -5.35 9.21 0.43
C MET A 132 -4.08 9.98 -0.02
N SER A 133 -4.05 10.37 -1.30
CA SER A 133 -2.95 11.14 -1.91
C SER A 133 -2.60 12.40 -1.14
N ASP A 134 -3.59 13.12 -0.61
CA ASP A 134 -3.42 14.32 0.22
C ASP A 134 -2.68 14.04 1.54
N LEU A 135 -2.96 12.89 2.18
CA LEU A 135 -2.25 12.49 3.40
C LEU A 135 -0.84 11.98 3.14
N LEU A 136 -0.63 11.35 1.98
CA LEU A 136 0.66 10.78 1.60
C LEU A 136 1.59 11.81 0.95
N LEU A 137 1.06 12.93 0.48
CA LEU A 137 1.82 13.98 -0.20
C LEU A 137 3.03 14.48 0.61
N PRO A 138 2.92 14.75 1.93
CA PRO A 138 4.08 15.15 2.75
C PRO A 138 5.19 14.10 2.81
N TYR A 139 4.88 12.84 2.52
CA TYR A 139 5.81 11.72 2.53
C TYR A 139 6.32 11.36 1.13
N LEU A 140 5.89 12.06 0.07
CA LEU A 140 6.22 11.71 -1.31
C LEU A 140 7.74 11.62 -1.54
N GLN A 141 8.52 12.56 -1.01
CA GLN A 141 9.97 12.53 -1.14
C GLN A 141 10.60 11.32 -0.43
N GLU A 142 10.12 10.97 0.77
CA GLU A 142 10.59 9.78 1.49
C GLU A 142 10.27 8.50 0.69
N ILE A 143 9.05 8.43 0.13
CA ILE A 143 8.59 7.33 -0.72
C ILE A 143 9.48 7.20 -1.95
N MET A 144 9.78 8.31 -2.64
CA MET A 144 10.69 8.33 -3.79
C MET A 144 12.09 7.86 -3.42
N ASN A 145 12.64 8.34 -2.30
CA ASN A 145 13.97 7.95 -1.85
C ASN A 145 14.04 6.44 -1.53
N LYS A 146 13.03 5.91 -0.84
CA LYS A 146 12.92 4.47 -0.55
C LYS A 146 12.78 3.66 -1.84
N ALA A 147 11.88 4.04 -2.73
CA ALA A 147 11.73 3.37 -4.03
C ALA A 147 13.03 3.40 -4.84
N GLY A 148 13.73 4.54 -4.87
CA GLY A 148 15.04 4.71 -5.49
C GLY A 148 16.09 3.73 -4.97
N GLN A 149 16.18 3.59 -3.64
CA GLN A 149 17.08 2.62 -3.01
C GLN A 149 16.73 1.18 -3.38
N LEU A 150 15.44 0.82 -3.41
CA LEU A 150 15.00 -0.52 -3.78
C LEU A 150 15.30 -0.85 -5.25
N MET A 151 15.12 0.12 -6.15
CA MET A 151 15.48 -0.02 -7.57
C MET A 151 16.99 -0.16 -7.74
N ALA A 152 17.78 0.71 -7.11
CA ALA A 152 19.25 0.68 -7.21
C ALA A 152 19.86 -0.61 -6.67
N ASN A 153 19.25 -1.21 -5.65
CA ASN A 153 19.69 -2.48 -5.07
C ASN A 153 19.26 -3.71 -5.91
N GLY A 154 18.46 -3.54 -6.97
CA GLY A 154 18.00 -4.64 -7.82
C GLY A 154 17.09 -5.65 -7.12
N VAL A 155 16.41 -5.24 -6.03
CA VAL A 155 15.54 -6.14 -5.25
C VAL A 155 14.10 -6.23 -5.81
N LEU A 156 13.75 -5.33 -6.72
CA LEU A 156 12.44 -5.26 -7.37
C LEU A 156 12.47 -5.93 -8.74
N MET A 157 11.36 -6.60 -9.09
CA MET A 157 11.09 -7.06 -10.45
C MET A 157 10.59 -5.88 -11.31
N ASP A 158 10.76 -5.94 -12.64
CA ASP A 158 10.39 -4.84 -13.55
C ASP A 158 8.91 -4.40 -13.42
N MET A 159 8.00 -5.36 -13.21
CA MET A 159 6.58 -5.08 -12.97
C MET A 159 6.36 -4.31 -11.66
N GLU A 160 7.15 -4.58 -10.62
CA GLU A 160 7.03 -3.93 -9.31
C GLU A 160 7.51 -2.48 -9.36
N ILE A 161 8.55 -2.21 -10.15
CA ILE A 161 9.01 -0.84 -10.45
C ILE A 161 7.87 -0.04 -11.07
N SER A 162 7.17 -0.62 -12.05
CA SER A 162 6.03 0.02 -12.70
C SER A 162 4.92 0.36 -11.71
N PHE A 163 4.62 -0.54 -10.76
CA PHE A 163 3.63 -0.26 -9.72
C PHE A 163 4.04 0.85 -8.74
N LEU A 164 5.33 0.97 -8.42
CA LEU A 164 5.82 2.07 -7.61
C LEU A 164 5.69 3.41 -8.33
N PHE A 165 6.00 3.45 -9.64
CA PHE A 165 5.79 4.65 -10.45
C PHE A 165 4.32 5.05 -10.51
N GLU A 166 3.41 4.09 -10.69
CA GLU A 166 1.97 4.33 -10.66
C GLU A 166 1.53 4.92 -9.31
N ALA A 167 1.98 4.35 -8.19
CA ALA A 167 1.62 4.84 -6.86
C ALA A 167 2.18 6.26 -6.59
N MET A 168 3.44 6.53 -6.93
CA MET A 168 4.03 7.86 -6.75
C MET A 168 3.34 8.90 -7.64
N THR A 169 2.97 8.52 -8.87
CA THR A 169 2.20 9.37 -9.78
C THR A 169 0.82 9.69 -9.18
N ALA A 170 0.12 8.70 -8.62
CA ALA A 170 -1.17 8.90 -7.97
C ALA A 170 -1.10 9.89 -6.78
N ILE A 171 0.00 9.90 -6.02
CA ILE A 171 0.23 10.90 -4.96
C ILE A 171 0.53 12.26 -5.59
N SER A 172 1.38 12.31 -6.61
CA SER A 172 1.82 13.55 -7.28
C SER A 172 0.67 14.33 -7.93
N ASN A 173 -0.47 13.69 -8.24
CA ASN A 173 -1.66 14.35 -8.77
C ASN A 173 -2.26 15.42 -7.84
N ARG A 174 -1.78 15.52 -6.59
CA ARG A 174 -2.14 16.58 -5.64
C ARG A 174 -1.18 17.78 -5.64
N LEU A 175 -0.07 17.69 -6.37
CA LEU A 175 0.88 18.79 -6.53
C LEU A 175 0.31 19.90 -7.43
N THR A 176 0.97 21.05 -7.41
CA THR A 176 0.73 22.08 -8.43
C THR A 176 1.24 21.59 -9.80
N VAL A 177 0.74 22.16 -10.90
CA VAL A 177 1.17 21.79 -12.26
C VAL A 177 2.69 21.95 -12.43
N ALA A 178 3.29 23.00 -11.85
CA ALA A 178 4.72 23.24 -11.92
C ALA A 178 5.53 22.15 -11.17
N ASP A 179 5.10 21.83 -9.95
CA ASP A 179 5.75 20.79 -9.15
C ASP A 179 5.56 19.40 -9.77
N GLN A 180 4.39 19.13 -10.35
CA GLN A 180 4.09 17.86 -11.02
C GLN A 180 4.93 17.69 -12.29
N THR A 181 5.20 18.77 -13.04
CA THR A 181 6.09 18.73 -14.21
C THR A 181 7.49 18.33 -13.78
N THR A 182 8.04 19.02 -12.77
CA THR A 182 9.35 18.71 -12.19
C THR A 182 9.43 17.28 -11.66
N PHE A 183 8.37 16.80 -11.01
CA PHE A 183 8.24 15.43 -10.54
C PHE A 183 8.29 14.43 -11.71
N CYS A 184 7.52 14.66 -12.78
CA CYS A 184 7.50 13.78 -13.95
C CYS A 184 8.87 13.72 -14.64
N GLU A 185 9.55 14.86 -14.79
CA GLU A 185 10.91 14.92 -15.32
C GLU A 185 11.90 14.13 -14.46
N THR A 186 11.79 14.25 -13.14
CA THR A 186 12.64 13.52 -12.20
C THR A 186 12.38 12.01 -12.26
N LEU A 187 11.11 11.60 -12.33
CA LEU A 187 10.71 10.20 -12.31
C LEU A 187 11.00 9.49 -13.65
N LEU A 188 10.66 10.12 -14.77
CA LEU A 188 10.73 9.53 -16.10
C LEU A 188 12.04 9.86 -16.83
N GLY A 189 12.74 10.92 -16.45
CA GLY A 189 13.98 11.36 -17.09
C GLY A 189 15.00 10.24 -17.32
N PRO A 190 15.29 9.38 -16.32
CA PRO A 190 16.20 8.25 -16.50
C PRO A 190 15.75 7.22 -17.54
N ALA A 191 14.43 7.04 -17.73
CA ALA A 191 13.87 6.08 -18.69
C ALA A 191 13.71 6.68 -20.10
N VAL A 192 13.48 7.99 -20.19
CA VAL A 192 13.32 8.71 -21.46
C VAL A 192 14.67 8.90 -22.17
N LEU A 193 15.76 9.08 -21.42
CA LEU A 193 17.09 9.34 -22.00
C LEU A 193 17.54 8.22 -22.97
N PRO A 194 17.51 6.92 -22.58
CA PRO A 194 17.89 5.83 -23.48
C PRO A 194 16.95 5.70 -24.69
N TRP A 195 15.65 5.83 -24.48
CA TRP A 195 14.66 5.77 -25.56
C TRP A 195 14.86 6.87 -26.61
N SER A 196 15.15 8.09 -26.16
CA SER A 196 15.41 9.22 -27.06
C SER A 196 16.68 9.02 -27.91
N GLN A 197 17.66 8.28 -27.41
CA GLN A 197 18.90 7.97 -28.13
C GLN A 197 18.74 6.82 -29.13
N GLU A 198 17.81 5.90 -28.89
CA GLU A 198 17.47 4.81 -29.82
C GLU A 198 16.63 5.28 -31.01
N MET A 199 15.74 6.27 -30.83
CA MET A 199 14.89 6.80 -31.91
C MET A 199 15.58 7.74 -32.90
N VAL A 200 16.80 8.19 -32.61
CA VAL A 200 17.59 9.08 -33.47
C VAL A 200 18.58 8.28 -34.35
N LYS A 201 18.53 6.95 -34.30
CA LYS A 201 19.26 6.03 -35.20
C LYS A 201 18.33 5.45 -36.26
#